data_AF-A0A2N9EX63-F1
#
_entry.id   AF-A0A2N9EX63-F1
#
_cell.length_a   1.000
_cell.length_b   1.000
_cell.length_c   1.000
_cell.angle_alpha   90.00
_cell.angle_beta   90.00
_cell.angle_gamma   90.00
#
_symmetry.space_group_name_H-M   'P 1'
#
loop_
_entity.id
_entity.type
_entity.pdbx_description
1 polymer ?
#
loop_
_entity_poly.entity_id
_entity_poly.type
_entity_poly.pdbx_seq_one_letter_code
_entity_poly.pdbx_strand_id
1 'polypeptide(L)'
;MPPEKVEIFKYMEDWASENILTLLKPVEKCWQPQDFLPDPASNGFLEQVKELRARTMEIPDDILIILAASIVTEEALPTYQSRFNATDDLGTGANPYLGLIYTSFQERATFVSHGNTARLVKKHGDIKLAQICGTIAADEKRHESAYTKIVEKLFELDPNETIMAFADVMRRKISMPGHLMYDGYDQNLFVNVSTVSSRIGAYSALDYIDVMEHFVDKWKVEKLTRAYE
;
A
#
# COMPACT_ATOMS: atom_id res chain seq x y z
N MET A 1 -0.89 -2.26 -23.56
CA MET A 1 -2.36 -2.21 -23.78
C MET A 1 -2.62 -1.82 -25.23
N PRO A 2 -3.65 -2.37 -25.90
CA PRO A 2 -4.02 -1.92 -27.25
C PRO A 2 -4.36 -0.41 -27.26
N PRO A 3 -3.90 0.39 -28.25
CA PRO A 3 -4.10 1.85 -28.28
C PRO A 3 -5.57 2.29 -28.17
N GLU A 4 -6.50 1.50 -28.71
CA GLU A 4 -7.93 1.76 -28.67
C GLU A 4 -8.53 1.76 -27.25
N LYS A 5 -7.89 1.08 -26.29
CA LYS A 5 -8.35 1.02 -24.90
C LYS A 5 -8.05 2.30 -24.12
N VAL A 6 -7.23 3.21 -24.66
CA VAL A 6 -6.99 4.54 -24.08
C VAL A 6 -8.29 5.35 -23.99
N GLU A 7 -9.20 5.18 -24.95
CA GLU A 7 -10.47 5.91 -24.98
C GLU A 7 -11.39 5.57 -23.80
N ILE A 8 -11.25 4.37 -23.20
CA ILE A 8 -11.99 3.99 -21.99
C ILE A 8 -11.60 4.90 -20.83
N PHE A 9 -10.31 5.20 -20.67
CA PHE A 9 -9.83 6.06 -19.59
C PHE A 9 -10.22 7.52 -19.79
N LYS A 10 -10.23 8.01 -21.04
CA LYS A 10 -10.77 9.34 -21.36
C LYS A 10 -12.25 9.44 -21.03
N TYR A 11 -13.03 8.41 -21.35
CA TYR A 11 -14.45 8.34 -21.00
C TYR A 11 -14.69 8.32 -19.48
N MET A 12 -13.72 7.81 -18.71
CA MET A 12 -13.79 7.77 -17.25
C MET A 12 -13.40 9.09 -16.56
N GLU A 13 -12.98 10.15 -17.27
CA GLU A 13 -12.50 11.40 -16.64
C GLU A 13 -13.54 12.07 -15.73
N ASP A 14 -14.75 12.29 -16.24
CA ASP A 14 -15.85 12.89 -15.45
C ASP A 14 -16.24 11.95 -14.31
N TRP A 15 -16.37 10.66 -14.60
CA TRP A 15 -16.68 9.65 -13.58
C TRP A 15 -15.63 9.62 -12.46
N ALA A 16 -14.34 9.70 -12.80
CA ALA A 16 -13.26 9.71 -11.83
C ALA A 16 -13.28 10.97 -10.97
N SER A 17 -13.60 12.12 -11.58
CA SER A 17 -13.76 13.37 -10.85
C SER A 17 -14.88 13.29 -9.79
N GLU A 18 -15.99 12.63 -10.12
CA GLU A 18 -17.13 12.49 -9.22
C GLU A 18 -16.97 11.36 -8.17
N ASN A 19 -16.27 10.27 -8.52
CA ASN A 19 -16.28 9.03 -7.73
C ASN A 19 -14.95 8.70 -7.05
N ILE A 20 -13.83 9.19 -7.59
CA ILE A 20 -12.47 8.87 -7.16
C ILE A 20 -11.82 10.08 -6.48
N LEU A 21 -11.80 11.24 -7.12
CA LEU A 21 -11.17 12.44 -6.54
C LEU A 21 -11.86 12.90 -5.25
N THR A 22 -13.13 12.55 -5.05
CA THR A 22 -13.88 12.79 -3.83
C THR A 22 -13.38 11.99 -2.62
N LEU A 23 -12.53 10.97 -2.82
CA LEU A 23 -11.88 10.20 -1.76
C LEU A 23 -10.59 10.85 -1.25
N LEU A 24 -10.05 11.82 -2.00
CA LEU A 24 -8.92 12.61 -1.55
C LEU A 24 -9.38 13.55 -0.43
N LYS A 25 -8.58 13.60 0.63
CA LYS A 25 -8.78 14.60 1.68
C LYS A 25 -8.28 15.96 1.17
N PRO A 26 -9.06 17.04 1.35
CA PRO A 26 -8.52 18.39 1.20
C PRO A 26 -7.30 18.57 2.10
N VAL A 27 -6.28 19.28 1.61
CA VAL A 27 -4.98 19.44 2.29
C VAL A 27 -5.16 19.99 3.71
N GLU A 28 -6.10 20.91 3.90
CA GLU A 28 -6.43 21.56 5.17
C GLU A 28 -7.06 20.60 6.18
N LYS A 29 -7.50 19.42 5.74
CA LYS A 29 -8.03 18.33 6.56
C LYS A 29 -7.10 17.13 6.63
N CYS A 30 -5.95 17.19 5.96
CA CYS A 30 -4.90 16.17 6.08
C CYS A 30 -4.13 16.39 7.38
N TRP A 31 -3.77 15.28 8.01
CA TRP A 31 -2.77 15.30 9.06
C TRP A 31 -1.42 15.68 8.45
N GLN A 32 -0.53 16.24 9.28
CA GLN A 32 0.84 16.55 8.92
C GLN A 32 1.80 15.80 9.83
N PRO A 33 3.03 15.47 9.40
CA PRO A 33 4.00 14.78 10.25
C PRO A 33 4.21 15.47 11.60
N GLN A 34 4.20 16.81 11.62
CA GLN A 34 4.38 17.61 12.83
C GLN A 34 3.28 17.39 13.89
N ASP A 35 2.09 16.91 13.50
CA ASP A 35 0.99 16.59 14.43
C ASP A 35 1.36 15.43 15.38
N PHE A 36 2.33 14.61 14.99
CA PHE A 36 2.76 13.41 15.73
C PHE A 36 4.17 13.51 16.32
N LEU A 37 4.93 14.54 15.94
CA LEU A 37 6.32 14.70 16.32
C LEU A 37 6.48 15.72 17.46
N PRO A 38 7.58 15.63 18.24
CA PRO A 38 7.95 16.69 19.18
C PRO A 38 7.97 18.06 18.50
N ASP A 39 7.38 19.06 19.15
CA ASP A 39 7.26 20.41 18.60
C ASP A 39 8.57 21.19 18.82
N PRO A 40 9.36 21.49 17.76
CA PRO A 40 10.63 22.19 17.88
C PRO A 40 10.47 23.65 18.33
N ALA A 41 9.28 24.26 18.19
CA ALA A 41 9.00 25.61 18.66
C ALA A 41 8.57 25.67 20.13
N SER A 42 8.31 24.51 20.76
CA SER A 42 7.89 24.42 22.15
C SER A 42 9.05 24.53 23.13
N ASN A 43 8.84 25.22 24.26
CA ASN A 43 9.76 25.21 25.40
C ASN A 43 9.99 23.79 25.98
N GLY A 44 9.09 22.84 25.69
CA GLY A 44 9.18 21.45 26.12
C GLY A 44 9.84 20.50 25.11
N PHE A 45 10.36 20.99 23.98
CA PHE A 45 10.90 20.16 22.89
C PHE A 45 11.87 19.08 23.38
N LEU A 46 12.87 19.47 24.19
CA LEU A 46 13.89 18.55 24.67
C LEU A 46 13.32 17.44 25.56
N GLU A 47 12.30 17.75 26.38
CA GLU A 47 11.63 16.73 27.20
C GLU A 47 10.77 15.80 26.34
N GLN A 48 10.05 16.34 25.35
CA GLN A 48 9.28 15.52 24.40
C GLN A 48 10.19 14.56 23.61
N VAL A 49 11.39 15.01 23.22
CA VAL A 49 12.38 14.15 22.56
C VAL A 49 12.91 13.08 23.51
N LYS A 50 13.18 13.42 24.79
CA LYS A 50 13.59 12.44 25.80
C LYS A 50 12.51 11.38 26.03
N GLU A 51 11.25 11.77 26.13
CA GLU A 51 10.10 10.86 26.27
C GLU A 51 9.93 9.96 25.05
N LEU A 52 10.12 10.49 23.84
CA LEU A 52 10.11 9.68 22.61
C LEU A 52 11.19 8.60 22.69
N ARG A 53 12.44 9.00 22.94
CA ARG A 53 13.57 8.07 23.02
C ARG A 53 13.37 7.02 24.12
N ALA A 54 12.89 7.42 25.29
CA ALA A 54 12.65 6.52 26.41
C ALA A 54 11.62 5.43 26.05
N ARG A 55 10.53 5.80 25.37
CA ARG A 55 9.52 4.82 24.93
C ARG A 55 10.04 3.92 23.81
N THR A 56 10.87 4.44 22.91
CA THR A 56 11.50 3.63 21.85
C THR A 56 12.42 2.54 22.40
N MET A 57 13.07 2.76 23.56
CA MET A 57 13.91 1.73 24.20
C MET A 57 13.15 0.46 24.58
N GLU A 58 11.83 0.54 24.75
CA GLU A 58 10.97 -0.60 25.09
C GLU A 58 10.46 -1.35 23.84
N ILE A 59 10.77 -0.85 22.64
CA ILE A 59 10.37 -1.45 21.37
C ILE A 59 11.43 -2.48 20.95
N PRO A 60 11.05 -3.76 20.75
CA PRO A 60 11.96 -4.79 20.26
C PRO A 60 12.56 -4.46 18.89
N ASP A 61 13.83 -4.86 18.71
CA ASP A 61 14.56 -4.69 17.43
C ASP A 61 13.81 -5.26 16.23
N ASP A 62 13.15 -6.41 16.40
CA ASP A 62 12.33 -7.02 15.33
C ASP A 62 11.26 -6.05 14.80
N ILE A 63 10.61 -5.26 15.67
CA ILE A 63 9.62 -4.25 15.26
C ILE A 63 10.32 -3.05 14.61
N LEU A 64 11.49 -2.64 15.13
CA LEU A 64 12.28 -1.55 14.55
C LEU A 64 12.78 -1.89 13.14
N ILE A 65 13.15 -3.15 12.88
CA ILE A 65 13.52 -3.65 11.55
C ILE A 65 12.35 -3.48 10.57
N ILE A 66 11.14 -3.84 10.98
CA ILE A 66 9.94 -3.68 10.13
C ILE A 66 9.62 -2.22 9.90
N LEU A 67 9.67 -1.38 10.93
CA LEU A 67 9.47 0.06 10.79
C LEU A 67 10.51 0.68 9.83
N ALA A 68 11.78 0.30 9.94
CA ALA A 68 12.83 0.80 9.06
C ALA A 68 12.60 0.38 7.60
N ALA A 69 12.24 -0.90 7.36
CA ALA A 69 11.93 -1.38 6.03
C ALA A 69 10.68 -0.71 5.43
N SER A 70 9.65 -0.48 6.24
CA SER A 70 8.48 0.30 5.85
C SER A 70 8.88 1.71 5.44
N ILE A 71 9.69 2.41 6.25
CA ILE A 71 10.18 3.76 5.92
C ILE A 71 10.96 3.77 4.60
N VAL A 72 11.88 2.82 4.39
CA VAL A 72 12.65 2.72 3.14
C VAL A 72 11.73 2.51 1.94
N THR A 73 10.65 1.73 2.11
CA THR A 73 9.64 1.53 1.06
C THR A 73 8.88 2.83 0.80
N GLU A 74 8.38 3.52 1.84
CA GLU A 74 7.67 4.81 1.69
C GLU A 74 8.54 5.88 1.01
N GLU A 75 9.82 5.97 1.37
CA GLU A 75 10.77 6.96 0.82
C GLU A 75 11.12 6.70 -0.65
N ALA A 76 10.85 5.51 -1.17
CA ALA A 76 10.98 5.19 -2.59
C ALA A 76 9.81 5.75 -3.45
N LEU A 77 8.99 6.66 -2.88
CA LEU A 77 7.89 7.36 -3.55
C LEU A 77 8.21 7.88 -4.97
N PRO A 78 9.39 8.46 -5.27
CA PRO A 78 9.70 8.89 -6.63
C PRO A 78 9.60 7.76 -7.67
N THR A 79 9.97 6.53 -7.29
CA THR A 79 9.81 5.35 -8.14
C THR A 79 8.34 5.04 -8.38
N TYR A 80 7.48 5.15 -7.37
CA TYR A 80 6.06 4.82 -7.47
C TYR A 80 5.31 5.86 -8.31
N GLN A 81 5.62 7.15 -8.12
CA GLN A 81 5.10 8.21 -8.98
C GLN A 81 5.57 8.04 -10.43
N SER A 82 6.86 7.69 -10.62
CA SER A 82 7.39 7.40 -11.95
C SER A 82 6.69 6.21 -12.58
N ARG A 83 6.40 5.13 -11.85
CA ARG A 83 5.59 3.99 -12.35
C ARG A 83 4.18 4.39 -12.75
N PHE A 84 3.54 5.27 -11.98
CA PHE A 84 2.18 5.72 -12.28
C PHE A 84 2.14 6.59 -13.55
N ASN A 85 3.16 7.45 -13.73
CA ASN A 85 3.27 8.34 -14.89
C ASN A 85 3.88 7.65 -16.12
N ALA A 86 4.74 6.66 -15.90
CA ALA A 86 5.34 5.88 -16.94
C ALA A 86 4.33 4.85 -17.42
N THR A 87 3.93 5.00 -18.66
CA THR A 87 3.32 3.92 -19.42
C THR A 87 4.36 2.84 -19.77
N ASP A 88 5.46 2.67 -19.04
CA ASP A 88 6.36 1.51 -19.13
C ASP A 88 7.47 1.71 -18.09
N ASP A 89 7.50 0.87 -17.05
CA ASP A 89 8.67 0.09 -16.61
C ASP A 89 8.46 -0.39 -15.15
N LEU A 90 8.99 -1.58 -14.84
CA LEU A 90 8.86 -2.39 -13.61
C LEU A 90 7.84 -3.55 -13.64
N GLY A 91 7.47 -4.00 -14.85
CA GLY A 91 6.94 -5.36 -15.06
C GLY A 91 5.42 -5.48 -15.22
N THR A 92 4.67 -4.38 -15.15
CA THR A 92 3.24 -4.32 -15.56
C THR A 92 3.05 -3.89 -17.01
N GLY A 93 4.13 -3.48 -17.70
CA GLY A 93 4.07 -2.87 -19.03
C GLY A 93 3.20 -1.60 -19.04
N ALA A 94 3.10 -0.95 -20.19
CA ALA A 94 2.17 0.12 -20.55
C ALA A 94 0.67 -0.16 -20.36
N ASN A 95 0.26 -0.91 -19.34
CA ASN A 95 -1.11 -1.36 -19.14
C ASN A 95 -1.69 -0.84 -17.82
N PRO A 96 -2.51 0.22 -17.87
CA PRO A 96 -3.21 0.74 -16.70
C PRO A 96 -4.05 -0.31 -15.97
N TYR A 97 -4.60 -1.32 -16.66
CA TYR A 97 -5.33 -2.42 -16.00
C TYR A 97 -4.43 -3.19 -15.02
N LEU A 98 -3.22 -3.57 -15.48
CA LEU A 98 -2.24 -4.26 -14.64
C LEU A 98 -1.76 -3.37 -13.50
N GLY A 99 -1.47 -2.10 -13.79
CA GLY A 99 -1.04 -1.13 -12.78
C GLY A 99 -2.08 -0.91 -11.69
N LEU A 100 -3.34 -0.65 -12.05
CA LEU A 100 -4.42 -0.38 -11.09
C LEU A 100 -4.76 -1.59 -10.23
N ILE A 101 -4.73 -2.80 -10.81
CA ILE A 101 -4.89 -4.04 -10.06
C ILE A 101 -3.71 -4.20 -9.09
N TYR A 102 -2.46 -4.08 -9.57
CA TYR A 102 -1.27 -4.16 -8.72
C TYR A 102 -1.32 -3.16 -7.56
N THR A 103 -1.65 -1.89 -7.83
CA THR A 103 -1.74 -0.85 -6.80
C THR A 103 -2.84 -1.16 -5.79
N SER A 104 -4.02 -1.64 -6.22
CA SER A 104 -5.09 -2.07 -5.28
C SER A 104 -4.58 -3.10 -4.27
N PHE A 105 -3.79 -4.07 -4.75
CA PHE A 105 -3.17 -5.08 -3.89
C PHE A 105 -2.11 -4.51 -2.95
N GLN A 106 -1.25 -3.63 -3.45
CA GLN A 106 -0.20 -3.01 -2.63
C GLN A 106 -0.77 -2.16 -1.51
N GLU A 107 -1.75 -1.31 -1.81
CA GLU A 107 -2.41 -0.44 -0.82
C GLU A 107 -3.09 -1.25 0.29
N ARG A 108 -3.70 -2.39 -0.07
CA ARG A 108 -4.26 -3.29 0.94
C ARG A 108 -3.17 -3.97 1.78
N ALA A 109 -2.06 -4.36 1.15
CA ALA A 109 -0.94 -4.97 1.85
C ALA A 109 -0.28 -3.99 2.84
N THR A 110 -0.08 -2.73 2.45
CA THR A 110 0.45 -1.69 3.34
C THR A 110 -0.54 -1.33 4.44
N PHE A 111 -1.85 -1.24 4.14
CA PHE A 111 -2.90 -1.09 5.17
C PHE A 111 -2.80 -2.18 6.25
N VAL A 112 -2.69 -3.45 5.84
CA VAL A 112 -2.57 -4.58 6.77
C VAL A 112 -1.27 -4.50 7.56
N SER A 113 -0.14 -4.27 6.88
CA SER A 113 1.20 -4.20 7.49
C SER A 113 1.31 -3.07 8.53
N HIS A 114 0.92 -1.85 8.15
CA HIS A 114 0.91 -0.68 9.05
C HIS A 114 -0.07 -0.88 10.20
N GLY A 115 -1.25 -1.45 9.94
CA GLY A 115 -2.24 -1.76 10.97
C GLY A 115 -1.78 -2.82 11.98
N ASN A 116 -1.12 -3.88 11.51
CA ASN A 116 -0.49 -4.90 12.36
C ASN A 116 0.65 -4.28 13.19
N THR A 117 1.52 -3.51 12.56
CA THR A 117 2.64 -2.82 13.22
C THR A 117 2.15 -1.86 14.30
N ALA A 118 1.07 -1.11 14.05
CA ALA A 118 0.43 -0.26 15.05
C ALA A 118 -0.02 -1.05 16.30
N ARG A 119 -0.59 -2.25 16.12
CA ARG A 119 -0.99 -3.14 17.23
C ARG A 119 0.22 -3.68 17.99
N LEU A 120 1.27 -4.10 17.28
CA LEU A 120 2.52 -4.58 17.86
C LEU A 120 3.15 -3.50 18.73
N VAL A 121 3.38 -2.31 18.17
CA VAL A 121 3.94 -1.16 18.89
C VAL A 121 3.11 -0.80 20.12
N LYS A 122 1.78 -0.76 20.00
CA LYS A 122 0.88 -0.45 21.12
C LYS A 122 1.02 -1.46 22.27
N LYS A 123 1.23 -2.74 21.95
CA LYS A 123 1.47 -3.80 22.96
C LYS A 123 2.76 -3.56 23.75
N HIS A 124 3.74 -2.87 23.16
CA HIS A 124 4.98 -2.45 23.81
C HIS A 124 4.91 -1.04 24.43
N GLY A 125 3.71 -0.46 24.54
CA GLY A 125 3.47 0.75 25.35
C GLY A 125 3.67 2.07 24.61
N ASP A 126 4.16 2.11 23.37
CA ASP A 126 4.25 3.36 22.61
C ASP A 126 2.95 3.67 21.84
N ILE A 127 2.01 4.28 22.56
CA ILE A 127 0.72 4.69 22.00
C ILE A 127 0.89 5.73 20.88
N LYS A 128 1.89 6.62 20.95
CA LYS A 128 2.09 7.67 19.93
C LYS A 128 2.62 7.07 18.64
N LEU A 129 3.59 6.16 18.70
CA LEU A 129 4.07 5.46 17.51
C LEU A 129 2.97 4.57 16.91
N ALA A 130 2.13 3.93 17.74
CA ALA A 130 0.95 3.22 17.26
C ALA A 130 -0.05 4.13 16.55
N GLN A 131 -0.24 5.37 17.03
CA GLN A 131 -1.07 6.38 16.35
C GLN A 131 -0.50 6.79 15.00
N ILE A 132 0.82 6.94 14.86
CA ILE A 132 1.49 7.22 13.58
C ILE A 132 1.19 6.11 12.59
N CYS A 133 1.52 4.86 12.92
CA CYS A 133 1.27 3.71 12.04
C CYS A 133 -0.22 3.55 11.69
N GLY A 134 -1.11 3.74 12.67
CA GLY A 134 -2.56 3.66 12.44
C GLY A 134 -3.11 4.78 11.56
N THR A 135 -2.52 5.98 11.63
CA THR A 135 -2.91 7.10 10.77
C THR A 135 -2.47 6.86 9.34
N ILE A 136 -1.25 6.37 9.12
CA ILE A 136 -0.77 5.96 7.79
C ILE A 136 -1.68 4.87 7.23
N ALA A 137 -1.96 3.80 7.99
CA ALA A 137 -2.87 2.75 7.56
C ALA A 137 -4.27 3.29 7.16
N ALA A 138 -4.78 4.31 7.85
CA ALA A 138 -6.06 4.92 7.49
C ALA A 138 -6.02 5.65 6.13
N ASP A 139 -4.86 6.09 5.68
CA ASP A 139 -4.66 6.69 4.36
C ASP A 139 -4.61 5.59 3.29
N GLU A 140 -3.84 4.53 3.53
CA GLU A 140 -3.78 3.35 2.66
C GLU A 140 -5.16 2.75 2.43
N LYS A 141 -6.02 2.72 3.46
CA LYS A 141 -7.39 2.22 3.31
C LYS A 141 -8.22 3.07 2.34
N ARG A 142 -8.00 4.39 2.31
CA ARG A 142 -8.69 5.29 1.37
C ARG A 142 -8.16 5.11 -0.04
N HIS A 143 -6.84 4.96 -0.20
CA HIS A 143 -6.21 4.67 -1.48
C HIS A 143 -6.68 3.33 -2.05
N GLU A 144 -6.64 2.25 -1.25
CA GLU A 144 -7.22 0.95 -1.59
C GLU A 144 -8.65 1.11 -2.10
N SER A 145 -9.49 1.84 -1.37
CA SER A 145 -10.89 2.06 -1.75
C SER A 145 -11.02 2.77 -3.09
N ALA A 146 -10.15 3.74 -3.38
CA ALA A 146 -10.12 4.46 -4.65
C ALA A 146 -9.74 3.53 -5.81
N TYR A 147 -8.60 2.84 -5.72
CA TYR A 147 -8.14 1.95 -6.79
C TYR A 147 -9.09 0.77 -7.01
N THR A 148 -9.64 0.21 -5.93
CA THR A 148 -10.65 -0.86 -5.99
C THR A 148 -11.87 -0.43 -6.81
N LYS A 149 -12.38 0.79 -6.58
CA LYS A 149 -13.52 1.33 -7.34
C LYS A 149 -13.20 1.52 -8.82
N ILE A 150 -11.97 1.94 -9.15
CA ILE A 150 -11.55 2.08 -10.55
C ILE A 150 -11.58 0.71 -11.23
N VAL A 151 -11.02 -0.32 -10.60
CA VAL A 151 -11.03 -1.68 -11.15
C VAL A 151 -12.45 -2.25 -11.23
N GLU A 152 -13.32 -1.98 -10.23
CA GLU A 152 -14.75 -2.32 -10.32
C GLU A 152 -15.39 -1.70 -11.57
N LYS A 153 -15.08 -0.42 -11.85
CA LYS A 153 -15.59 0.25 -13.05
C LYS A 153 -15.03 -0.34 -14.35
N LEU A 154 -13.77 -0.75 -14.35
CA LEU A 154 -13.17 -1.45 -15.48
C LEU A 154 -13.83 -2.81 -15.73
N PHE A 155 -14.22 -3.56 -14.69
CA PHE A 155 -15.02 -4.78 -14.85
C PHE A 155 -16.41 -4.52 -15.46
N GLU A 156 -17.01 -3.34 -15.24
CA GLU A 156 -18.27 -2.97 -15.89
C GLU A 156 -18.08 -2.61 -17.38
N LEU A 157 -17.00 -1.90 -17.71
CA LEU A 157 -16.77 -1.35 -19.06
C LEU A 157 -16.05 -2.33 -19.99
N ASP A 158 -15.14 -3.13 -19.46
CA ASP A 158 -14.27 -4.04 -20.21
C ASP A 158 -13.95 -5.30 -19.41
N PRO A 159 -14.96 -6.14 -19.10
CA PRO A 159 -14.80 -7.31 -18.24
C PRO A 159 -13.76 -8.31 -18.76
N ASN A 160 -13.65 -8.48 -20.09
CA ASN A 160 -12.72 -9.40 -20.74
C ASN A 160 -11.26 -8.99 -20.52
N GLU A 161 -10.91 -7.74 -20.80
CA GLU A 161 -9.53 -7.29 -20.61
C GLU A 161 -9.19 -7.23 -19.12
N THR A 162 -10.14 -6.80 -18.29
CA THR A 162 -9.94 -6.69 -16.84
C THR A 162 -9.70 -8.05 -16.20
N ILE A 163 -10.45 -9.09 -16.56
CA ILE A 163 -10.22 -10.45 -16.03
C ILE A 163 -8.88 -11.03 -16.50
N MET A 164 -8.49 -10.78 -17.75
CA MET A 164 -7.21 -11.23 -18.28
C MET A 164 -6.04 -10.53 -17.58
N ALA A 165 -6.14 -9.23 -17.33
CA ALA A 165 -5.17 -8.46 -16.56
C ALA A 165 -5.08 -8.96 -15.11
N PHE A 166 -6.23 -9.20 -14.45
CA PHE A 166 -6.26 -9.76 -13.10
C PHE A 166 -5.54 -11.11 -13.04
N ALA A 167 -5.86 -12.02 -13.97
CA ALA A 167 -5.22 -13.33 -14.06
C ALA A 167 -3.71 -13.21 -14.34
N ASP A 168 -3.27 -12.24 -15.15
CA ASP A 168 -1.85 -11.99 -15.40
C ASP A 168 -1.12 -11.51 -14.13
N VAL A 169 -1.68 -10.55 -13.38
CA VAL A 169 -1.11 -10.12 -12.08
C VAL A 169 -0.99 -11.31 -11.12
N MET A 170 -2.02 -12.16 -11.04
CA MET A 170 -1.97 -13.36 -10.18
C MET A 170 -0.88 -14.34 -10.62
N ARG A 171 -0.72 -14.58 -11.94
CA ARG A 171 0.31 -15.49 -12.47
C ARG A 171 1.73 -14.98 -12.25
N ARG A 172 1.95 -13.67 -12.41
CA ARG A 172 3.27 -13.04 -12.20
C ARG A 172 3.69 -12.98 -10.74
N LYS A 173 2.73 -13.20 -9.82
CA LYS A 173 2.82 -12.91 -8.39
C LYS A 173 3.02 -11.42 -8.15
N ILE A 174 2.45 -10.93 -7.06
CA ILE A 174 2.54 -9.52 -6.72
C ILE A 174 3.89 -9.30 -6.02
N SER A 175 4.89 -8.89 -6.80
CA SER A 175 6.22 -8.55 -6.28
C SER A 175 6.15 -7.32 -5.39
N MET A 176 6.73 -7.40 -4.20
CA MET A 176 6.80 -6.25 -3.29
C MET A 176 7.66 -5.13 -3.89
N PRO A 177 7.26 -3.85 -3.75
CA PRO A 177 8.04 -2.72 -4.27
C PRO A 177 9.49 -2.70 -3.74
N GLY A 178 9.67 -3.02 -2.46
CA GLY A 178 10.98 -3.10 -1.79
C GLY A 178 11.77 -4.40 -2.05
N HIS A 179 11.40 -5.25 -3.02
CA HIS A 179 12.08 -6.54 -3.26
C HIS A 179 13.58 -6.42 -3.64
N LEU A 180 14.02 -5.25 -4.09
CA LEU A 180 15.42 -4.95 -4.42
C LEU A 180 16.15 -4.18 -3.31
N MET A 181 15.60 -4.14 -2.09
CA MET A 181 16.22 -3.47 -0.95
C MET A 181 17.60 -4.06 -0.67
N TYR A 182 18.60 -3.17 -0.54
CA TYR A 182 20.01 -3.51 -0.33
C TYR A 182 20.68 -2.43 0.52
N ASP A 183 21.49 -2.84 1.51
CA ASP A 183 22.16 -1.94 2.46
C ASP A 183 23.67 -1.75 2.17
N GLY A 184 24.17 -2.32 1.08
CA GLY A 184 25.61 -2.31 0.75
C GLY A 184 26.36 -3.56 1.20
N TYR A 185 25.73 -4.47 1.96
CA TYR A 185 26.37 -5.64 2.55
C TYR A 185 25.55 -6.92 2.37
N ASP A 186 24.26 -6.92 2.71
CA ASP A 186 23.39 -8.10 2.69
C ASP A 186 22.61 -8.23 1.37
N GLN A 187 23.04 -9.16 0.54
CA GLN A 187 22.40 -9.46 -0.75
C GLN A 187 20.96 -10.03 -0.61
N ASN A 188 20.59 -10.52 0.57
CA ASN A 188 19.28 -11.13 0.84
C ASN A 188 18.44 -10.27 1.80
N LEU A 189 18.75 -8.98 1.93
CA LEU A 189 18.14 -8.10 2.92
C LEU A 189 16.60 -8.13 2.89
N PHE A 190 15.99 -8.08 1.70
CA PHE A 190 14.53 -8.20 1.58
C PHE A 190 13.99 -9.54 2.12
N VAL A 191 14.69 -10.65 1.86
CA VAL A 191 14.30 -11.99 2.35
C VAL A 191 14.40 -12.05 3.88
N ASN A 192 15.46 -11.47 4.44
CA ASN A 192 15.68 -11.41 5.88
C ASN A 192 14.61 -10.57 6.57
N VAL A 193 14.31 -9.38 6.04
CA VAL A 193 13.24 -8.51 6.55
C VAL A 193 11.86 -9.17 6.44
N SER A 194 11.54 -9.78 5.30
CA SER A 194 10.24 -10.46 5.13
C SER A 194 10.09 -11.66 6.05
N THR A 195 11.18 -12.34 6.40
CA THR A 195 11.19 -13.40 7.42
C THR A 195 10.87 -12.85 8.81
N VAL A 196 11.46 -11.71 9.19
CA VAL A 196 11.11 -11.04 10.45
C VAL A 196 9.65 -10.60 10.45
N SER A 197 9.18 -10.01 9.33
CA SER A 197 7.81 -9.50 9.19
C SER A 197 6.79 -10.59 9.41
N SER A 198 6.99 -11.75 8.77
CA SER A 198 6.14 -12.92 8.93
C SER A 198 6.19 -13.47 10.36
N ARG A 199 7.39 -13.56 10.95
CA ARG A 199 7.59 -14.07 12.32
C ARG A 199 6.85 -13.26 13.37
N ILE A 200 6.88 -11.93 13.28
CA ILE A 200 6.23 -11.06 14.27
C ILE A 200 4.76 -10.77 13.94
N GLY A 201 4.26 -11.25 12.80
CA GLY A 201 2.89 -11.02 12.36
C GLY A 201 2.63 -9.59 11.88
N ALA A 202 3.64 -8.94 11.29
CA ALA A 202 3.45 -7.65 10.61
C ALA A 202 2.83 -7.86 9.22
N TYR A 203 3.42 -8.73 8.40
CA TYR A 203 2.84 -9.18 7.14
C TYR A 203 3.41 -10.55 6.74
N SER A 204 2.54 -11.49 6.38
CA SER A 204 2.88 -12.88 6.10
C SER A 204 2.28 -13.39 4.78
N ALA A 205 2.61 -14.63 4.43
CA ALA A 205 1.99 -15.30 3.29
C ALA A 205 0.48 -15.55 3.48
N LEU A 206 0.00 -15.65 4.73
CA LEU A 206 -1.44 -15.76 5.00
C LEU A 206 -2.15 -14.44 4.71
N ASP A 207 -1.57 -13.31 5.12
CA ASP A 207 -2.11 -11.98 4.79
C ASP A 207 -2.17 -11.78 3.27
N TYR A 208 -1.16 -12.26 2.54
CA TYR A 208 -1.17 -12.25 1.07
C TYR A 208 -2.35 -13.04 0.49
N ILE A 209 -2.67 -14.21 1.05
CA ILE A 209 -3.83 -15.02 0.64
C ILE A 209 -5.13 -14.28 0.96
N ASP A 210 -5.28 -13.74 2.16
CA ASP A 210 -6.47 -12.99 2.58
C ASP A 210 -6.70 -11.76 1.68
N VAL A 211 -5.63 -11.07 1.27
CA VAL A 211 -5.69 -9.96 0.32
C VAL A 211 -6.17 -10.44 -1.06
N MET A 212 -5.68 -11.57 -1.57
CA MET A 212 -6.18 -12.15 -2.83
C MET A 212 -7.65 -12.53 -2.75
N GLU A 213 -8.05 -13.27 -1.72
CA GLU A 213 -9.44 -13.68 -1.52
C GLU A 213 -10.36 -12.47 -1.41
N HIS A 214 -9.92 -11.42 -0.72
CA HIS A 214 -10.65 -10.16 -0.65
C HIS A 214 -10.96 -9.59 -2.04
N PHE A 215 -9.99 -9.51 -2.94
CA PHE A 215 -10.20 -8.93 -4.27
C PHE A 215 -10.99 -9.85 -5.20
N VAL A 216 -10.85 -11.17 -5.07
CA VAL A 216 -11.70 -12.14 -5.78
C VAL A 216 -13.17 -11.94 -5.43
N ASP A 217 -13.50 -11.82 -4.14
CA ASP A 217 -14.87 -11.55 -3.68
C ASP A 217 -15.34 -10.14 -4.06
N LYS A 218 -14.51 -9.13 -3.77
CA LYS A 218 -14.83 -7.72 -3.99
C LYS A 218 -15.17 -7.41 -5.45
N TRP A 219 -14.40 -7.95 -6.39
CA TRP A 219 -14.65 -7.82 -7.82
C TRP A 219 -15.56 -8.91 -8.39
N LYS A 220 -16.10 -9.79 -7.54
CA LYS A 220 -17.06 -10.86 -7.91
C LYS A 220 -16.56 -11.71 -9.07
N VAL A 221 -15.26 -12.01 -9.07
CA VAL A 221 -14.57 -12.68 -10.19
C VAL A 221 -15.23 -14.02 -10.54
N GLU A 222 -15.68 -14.78 -9.55
CA GLU A 222 -16.37 -16.07 -9.73
C GLU A 222 -17.69 -15.97 -10.52
N LYS A 223 -18.36 -14.82 -10.48
CA LYS A 223 -19.63 -14.62 -11.20
C LYS A 223 -19.39 -14.29 -12.67
N LEU A 224 -18.19 -13.82 -13.01
CA LEU A 224 -17.80 -13.46 -14.37
C LEU A 224 -17.37 -14.69 -15.17
N THR A 225 -16.77 -15.69 -14.53
CA THR A 225 -16.37 -16.96 -15.19
C THR A 225 -17.55 -17.81 -15.65
N ARG A 226 -18.71 -17.75 -14.98
CA ARG A 226 -19.93 -18.49 -15.37
C ARG A 226 -20.65 -17.92 -16.60
N ALA A 227 -20.25 -16.77 -17.11
CA ALA A 227 -20.83 -16.19 -18.33
C ALA A 227 -20.25 -16.80 -19.62
N TYR A 228 -19.27 -17.71 -19.50
CA TYR A 228 -18.54 -18.33 -20.61
C TYR A 228 -18.65 -19.87 -20.65
N GLU A 229 -19.55 -20.46 -19.84
CA GLU A 229 -20.01 -21.86 -19.94
C GLU A 229 -21.42 -21.89 -20.56
#